data_AF-A0A7S3ZEA3-F1
#
_entry.id   AF-A0A7S3ZEA3-F1
#
_cell.length_a   1.000
_cell.length_b   1.000
_cell.length_c   1.000
_cell.angle_alpha   90.00
_cell.angle_beta   90.00
_cell.angle_gamma   90.00
#
_symmetry.space_group_name_H-M   'P 1'
#
loop_
_entity.id
_entity.type
_entity.pdbx_description
1 polymer ?
#
loop_
_entity_poly.entity_id
_entity_poly.type
_entity_poly.pdbx_seq_one_letter_code
_entity_poly.pdbx_strand_id
1 'polypeptide(L)'
;MDVVSSMQREGFPGVVNRQSPGKPWLHTTWRTTYLHTNGAFEQRLPLLGKKLRQAFADVDRREWNLIPTFDPSSLHFRTVEFHEYWPGGQLSQAQHYDSGSIITMDIMLADPNRDYKGGDLVTPEIDGTRKYHQLQKGDAAFFLSHKYHNVLPITEGKRMVLVVELWSGPERVCPHRCWSRGVCQRKVGENSNNTAGAVAAAAENGWLLG
;
A
#
# COMPACT_ATOMS: atom_id res chain seq x y z
N MET A 1 11.82 21.15 -0.38
CA MET A 1 12.13 19.70 -0.25
C MET A 1 10.83 18.98 0.06
N ASP A 2 10.58 17.85 -0.58
CA ASP A 2 9.40 17.01 -0.33
C ASP A 2 9.43 16.45 1.12
N VAL A 3 8.28 16.36 1.77
CA VAL A 3 8.11 15.88 3.15
C VAL A 3 8.66 14.48 3.30
N VAL A 4 8.39 13.61 2.32
CA VAL A 4 8.88 12.23 2.33
C VAL A 4 10.42 12.20 2.32
N SER A 5 11.04 13.05 1.50
CA SER A 5 12.50 13.17 1.47
C SER A 5 13.08 13.67 2.80
N SER A 6 12.35 14.51 3.55
CA SER A 6 12.77 14.91 4.90
C SER A 6 12.71 13.75 5.88
N MET A 7 11.60 13.00 5.89
CA MET A 7 11.43 11.84 6.76
C MET A 7 12.53 10.80 6.52
N GLN A 8 12.87 10.53 5.25
CA GLN A 8 13.95 9.61 4.87
C GLN A 8 15.34 10.04 5.38
N ARG A 9 15.71 11.32 5.23
CA ARG A 9 17.02 11.82 5.67
C ARG A 9 17.24 11.70 7.17
N GLU A 10 16.16 11.83 7.93
CA GLU A 10 16.19 11.75 9.38
C GLU A 10 16.10 10.30 9.89
N GLY A 11 16.11 9.30 8.99
CA GLY A 11 16.14 7.88 9.35
C GLY A 11 14.83 7.34 9.93
N PHE A 12 13.72 8.06 9.77
CA PHE A 12 12.44 7.70 10.37
C PHE A 12 11.71 6.53 9.68
N PRO A 13 11.58 6.50 8.33
CA PRO A 13 10.82 5.47 7.67
C PRO A 13 11.69 4.29 7.24
N GLY A 14 11.11 3.09 7.31
CA GLY A 14 11.64 1.92 6.62
C GLY A 14 11.60 2.10 5.11
N VAL A 15 12.66 1.69 4.42
CA VAL A 15 12.75 1.72 2.96
C VAL A 15 13.05 0.32 2.43
N VAL A 16 12.26 -0.12 1.45
CA VAL A 16 12.49 -1.37 0.71
C VAL A 16 12.66 -1.06 -0.76
N ASN A 17 13.79 -1.50 -1.33
CA ASN A 17 14.07 -1.41 -2.76
C ASN A 17 13.76 -2.76 -3.43
N ARG A 18 13.03 -2.73 -4.54
CA ARG A 18 12.68 -3.89 -5.35
C ARG A 18 13.28 -3.74 -6.75
N GLN A 19 13.60 -4.88 -7.35
CA GLN A 19 14.21 -4.97 -8.66
C GLN A 19 13.31 -5.72 -9.62
N SER A 20 13.43 -5.40 -10.91
CA SER A 20 12.84 -6.22 -11.95
C SER A 20 13.67 -7.51 -12.10
N PRO A 21 13.04 -8.69 -12.22
CA PRO A 21 13.74 -9.95 -12.42
C PRO A 21 14.75 -9.86 -13.59
N GLY A 22 15.98 -10.32 -13.35
CA GLY A 22 17.02 -10.40 -14.40
C GLY A 22 17.81 -9.10 -14.68
N LYS A 23 17.63 -8.01 -13.91
CA LYS A 23 18.46 -6.80 -14.05
C LYS A 23 19.57 -6.72 -12.99
N PRO A 24 20.76 -6.17 -13.32
CA PRO A 24 21.83 -5.95 -12.35
C PRO A 24 21.40 -5.05 -11.20
N TRP A 25 21.99 -5.24 -10.01
CA TRP A 25 21.64 -4.54 -8.76
C TRP A 25 21.74 -3.00 -8.80
N LEU A 26 22.28 -2.43 -9.87
CA LEU A 26 22.48 -0.99 -10.06
C LEU A 26 21.20 -0.22 -10.44
N HIS A 27 20.09 -0.91 -10.74
CA HIS A 27 18.84 -0.26 -11.15
C HIS A 27 17.64 -0.70 -10.29
N THR A 28 17.40 0.01 -9.19
CA THR A 28 16.12 -0.11 -8.45
C THR A 28 14.99 0.39 -9.35
N THR A 29 14.01 -0.47 -9.63
CA THR A 29 12.86 -0.12 -10.48
C THR A 29 11.63 0.23 -9.66
N TRP A 30 11.63 -0.10 -8.38
CA TRP A 30 10.56 0.24 -7.45
C TRP A 30 11.11 0.40 -6.02
N ARG A 31 10.75 1.50 -5.36
CA ARG A 31 11.03 1.74 -3.95
C ARG A 31 9.73 1.96 -3.18
N THR A 32 9.62 1.36 -1.99
CA THR A 32 8.56 1.65 -1.03
C THR A 32 9.17 2.25 0.22
N THR A 33 8.60 3.35 0.68
CA THR A 33 8.91 4.00 1.97
C THR A 33 7.70 3.84 2.90
N TYR A 34 7.86 3.16 4.02
CA TYR A 34 6.81 2.92 5.01
C TYR A 34 6.73 4.09 5.99
N LEU A 35 5.87 5.06 5.71
CA LEU A 35 5.76 6.31 6.46
C LEU A 35 5.19 6.13 7.87
N HIS A 36 4.47 5.04 8.13
CA HIS A 36 3.96 4.71 9.46
C HIS A 36 5.03 4.19 10.44
N THR A 37 6.26 3.94 9.96
CA THR A 37 7.35 3.47 10.82
C THR A 37 7.55 4.40 12.02
N ASN A 38 7.66 3.83 13.22
CA ASN A 38 7.79 4.56 14.49
C ASN A 38 6.67 5.59 14.75
N GLY A 39 5.50 5.44 14.12
CA GLY A 39 4.39 6.39 14.22
C GLY A 39 4.66 7.71 13.49
N ALA A 40 5.67 7.77 12.62
CA ALA A 40 6.15 9.03 12.04
C ALA A 40 5.09 9.75 11.19
N PHE A 41 4.22 9.01 10.50
CA PHE A 41 3.14 9.59 9.71
C PHE A 41 2.17 10.42 10.56
N GLU A 42 1.65 9.85 11.64
CA GLU A 42 0.71 10.56 12.52
C GLU A 42 1.36 11.72 13.26
N GLN A 43 2.62 11.56 13.68
CA GLN A 43 3.34 12.63 14.38
C GLN A 43 3.64 13.82 13.48
N ARG A 44 3.97 13.60 12.20
CA ARG A 44 4.41 14.66 11.28
C ARG A 44 3.31 15.20 10.38
N LEU A 45 2.33 14.38 10.06
CA LEU A 45 1.25 14.70 9.14
C LEU A 45 -0.13 14.46 9.77
N PRO A 46 -0.41 14.90 11.01
CA PRO A 46 -1.66 14.58 11.71
C PRO A 46 -2.89 15.11 10.98
N LEU A 47 -2.80 16.29 10.36
CA LEU A 47 -3.89 16.87 9.58
C LEU A 47 -4.18 16.08 8.31
N LEU A 48 -3.14 15.52 7.67
CA LEU A 48 -3.33 14.64 6.51
C LEU A 48 -3.92 13.31 6.95
N GLY A 49 -3.41 12.71 8.05
CA GLY A 49 -3.97 11.49 8.62
C GLY A 49 -5.47 11.63 8.91
N LYS A 50 -5.88 12.76 9.53
CA LYS A 50 -7.30 13.07 9.76
C LYS A 50 -8.10 13.15 8.45
N LYS A 51 -7.58 13.84 7.42
CA LYS A 51 -8.24 13.93 6.10
C LYS A 51 -8.40 12.57 5.44
N LEU A 52 -7.37 11.72 5.51
CA LEU A 52 -7.40 10.37 4.93
C LEU A 52 -8.44 9.49 5.64
N ARG A 53 -8.50 9.52 6.98
CA ARG A 53 -9.55 8.80 7.74
C ARG A 53 -10.95 9.27 7.36
N GLN A 54 -11.14 10.58 7.23
CA GLN A 54 -12.42 11.14 6.80
C GLN A 54 -12.79 10.64 5.40
N ALA A 55 -11.85 10.63 4.46
CA ALA A 55 -12.07 10.13 3.11
C ALA A 55 -12.45 8.64 3.08
N PHE A 56 -11.81 7.79 3.90
CA PHE A 56 -12.25 6.40 4.08
C PHE A 56 -13.69 6.32 4.58
N ALA A 57 -14.04 7.07 5.62
CA ALA A 57 -15.39 7.06 6.18
C ALA A 57 -16.46 7.54 5.19
N ASP A 58 -16.15 8.57 4.40
CA ASP A 58 -17.09 9.13 3.42
C ASP A 58 -17.31 8.19 2.24
N VAL A 59 -16.25 7.57 1.71
CA VAL A 59 -16.36 6.59 0.63
C VAL A 59 -17.04 5.32 1.13
N ASP A 60 -16.65 4.79 2.30
CA ASP A 60 -17.27 3.61 2.87
C ASP A 60 -18.79 3.79 3.03
N ARG A 61 -19.23 4.92 3.63
CA ARG A 61 -20.67 5.20 3.82
C ARG A 61 -21.45 5.18 2.51
N ARG A 62 -20.84 5.64 1.41
CA ARG A 62 -21.50 5.73 0.10
C ARG A 62 -21.52 4.39 -0.65
N GLU A 63 -20.45 3.61 -0.54
CA GLU A 63 -20.22 2.46 -1.42
C GLU A 63 -20.45 1.10 -0.74
N TRP A 64 -20.07 0.93 0.54
CA TRP A 64 -19.95 -0.40 1.16
C TRP A 64 -20.55 -0.54 2.55
N ASN A 65 -20.52 0.52 3.36
CA ASN A 65 -20.98 0.55 4.75
C ASN A 65 -20.35 -0.56 5.63
N LEU A 66 -19.05 -0.80 5.47
CA LEU A 66 -18.31 -1.84 6.19
C LEU A 66 -17.69 -1.33 7.50
N ILE A 67 -17.19 -0.09 7.52
CA ILE A 67 -16.49 0.48 8.67
C ILE A 67 -17.32 0.38 9.97
N PRO A 68 -18.64 0.65 9.98
CA PRO A 68 -19.45 0.53 11.20
C PRO A 68 -19.55 -0.88 11.79
N THR A 69 -19.16 -1.93 11.04
CA THR A 69 -19.19 -3.32 11.53
C THR A 69 -17.98 -3.68 12.41
N PHE A 70 -16.99 -2.79 12.49
CA PHE A 70 -15.77 -2.97 13.30
C PHE A 70 -15.82 -2.11 14.56
N ASP A 71 -15.09 -2.53 15.59
CA ASP A 71 -14.84 -1.69 16.76
C ASP A 71 -14.02 -0.46 16.34
N PRO A 72 -14.54 0.78 16.51
CA PRO A 72 -13.84 2.00 16.13
C PRO A 72 -12.46 2.15 16.78
N SER A 73 -12.27 1.62 18.00
CA SER A 73 -10.99 1.68 18.70
C SER A 73 -9.93 0.75 18.11
N SER A 74 -10.33 -0.17 17.22
CA SER A 74 -9.47 -1.11 16.53
C SER A 74 -9.13 -0.69 15.09
N LEU A 75 -9.66 0.44 14.61
CA LEU A 75 -9.48 0.90 13.25
C LEU A 75 -8.25 1.81 13.13
N HIS A 76 -7.22 1.30 12.46
CA HIS A 76 -5.97 2.01 12.27
C HIS A 76 -5.53 1.97 10.81
N PHE A 77 -4.55 2.81 10.46
CA PHE A 77 -3.79 2.55 9.24
C PHE A 77 -2.87 1.36 9.49
N ARG A 78 -3.02 0.32 8.68
CA ARG A 78 -2.11 -0.82 8.71
C ARG A 78 -0.75 -0.44 8.17
N THR A 79 -0.78 0.31 7.07
CA THR A 79 0.40 0.77 6.36
C THR A 79 0.10 2.09 5.70
N VAL A 80 1.12 2.93 5.61
CA VAL A 80 1.13 4.17 4.83
C VAL A 80 2.39 4.13 3.99
N GLU A 81 2.26 3.81 2.71
CA GLU A 81 3.37 3.50 1.82
C GLU A 81 3.50 4.57 0.74
N PHE A 82 4.68 5.17 0.64
CA PHE A 82 5.04 5.98 -0.51
C PHE A 82 5.80 5.12 -1.51
N HIS A 83 5.20 4.92 -2.67
CA HIS A 83 5.75 4.13 -3.76
C HIS A 83 6.36 5.03 -4.82
N GLU A 84 7.55 4.66 -5.25
CA GLU A 84 8.25 5.26 -6.37
C GLU A 84 8.56 4.17 -7.38
N TYR A 85 8.00 4.28 -8.58
CA TYR A 85 8.27 3.37 -9.68
C TYR A 85 9.05 4.09 -10.78
N TRP A 86 10.07 3.41 -11.30
CA TRP A 86 10.87 3.79 -12.46
C TRP A 86 10.62 2.81 -13.61
N PRO A 87 11.16 3.04 -14.83
CA PRO A 87 10.92 2.15 -15.96
C PRO A 87 11.23 0.68 -15.63
N GLY A 88 10.27 -0.20 -15.94
CA GLY A 88 10.27 -1.63 -15.59
C GLY A 88 9.69 -1.96 -14.20
N GLY A 89 9.40 -0.95 -13.37
CA GLY A 89 8.68 -1.10 -12.10
C GLY A 89 7.22 -1.45 -12.34
N GLN A 90 6.69 -2.40 -11.58
CA GLN A 90 5.32 -2.91 -11.70
C GLN A 90 4.90 -3.69 -10.45
N LEU A 91 3.60 -3.98 -10.35
CA LEU A 91 3.03 -4.95 -9.42
C LEU A 91 2.33 -6.06 -10.22
N SER A 92 3.09 -7.09 -10.57
CA SER A 92 2.70 -8.09 -11.59
C SER A 92 2.15 -9.42 -11.05
N GLN A 93 2.04 -9.57 -9.73
CA GLN A 93 1.48 -10.81 -9.16
C GLN A 93 -0.01 -10.91 -9.51
N ALA A 94 -0.37 -11.90 -10.34
CA ALA A 94 -1.68 -12.00 -10.99
C ALA A 94 -2.89 -12.05 -10.05
N GLN A 95 -2.69 -12.48 -8.80
CA GLN A 95 -3.71 -12.54 -7.75
C GLN A 95 -3.29 -11.73 -6.53
N HIS A 96 -2.64 -10.60 -6.75
CA HIS A 96 -2.27 -9.69 -5.68
C HIS A 96 -3.50 -9.01 -5.09
N TYR A 97 -3.56 -8.96 -3.76
CA TYR A 97 -4.50 -8.17 -2.98
C TYR A 97 -3.89 -7.84 -1.61
N ASP A 98 -4.50 -6.89 -0.90
CA ASP A 98 -4.05 -6.38 0.39
C ASP A 98 -4.66 -7.17 1.54
N SER A 99 -4.38 -8.47 1.56
CA SER A 99 -4.92 -9.41 2.54
C SER A 99 -4.74 -8.94 3.99
N GLY A 100 -5.83 -8.90 4.75
CA GLY A 100 -5.88 -8.46 6.14
C GLY A 100 -6.29 -6.99 6.34
N SER A 101 -6.35 -6.21 5.26
CA SER A 101 -6.89 -4.85 5.25
C SER A 101 -8.37 -4.87 4.84
N ILE A 102 -9.08 -3.77 5.12
CA ILE A 102 -10.52 -3.61 4.85
C ILE A 102 -10.71 -2.86 3.52
N ILE A 103 -10.20 -1.63 3.45
CA ILE A 103 -10.24 -0.77 2.26
C ILE A 103 -8.82 -0.22 2.04
N THR A 104 -8.39 -0.23 0.79
CA THR A 104 -7.16 0.39 0.33
C THR A 104 -7.48 1.67 -0.44
N MET A 105 -6.68 2.70 -0.22
CA MET A 105 -6.69 3.97 -0.94
C MET A 105 -5.37 4.13 -1.69
N ASP A 106 -5.43 4.32 -3.01
CA ASP A 106 -4.29 4.56 -3.89
C ASP A 106 -4.33 6.00 -4.41
N ILE A 107 -3.46 6.88 -3.91
CA ILE A 107 -3.44 8.32 -4.24
C ILE A 107 -2.33 8.61 -5.22
N MET A 108 -2.69 9.15 -6.39
CA MET A 108 -1.73 9.51 -7.43
C MET A 108 -1.02 10.83 -7.11
N LEU A 109 0.30 10.82 -7.01
CA LEU A 109 1.11 12.00 -6.70
C LEU A 109 1.91 12.54 -7.89
N ALA A 110 2.00 11.77 -8.97
CA ALA A 110 2.66 12.13 -10.23
C ALA A 110 1.62 12.38 -11.33
N ASP A 111 1.91 13.28 -12.26
CA ASP A 111 1.04 13.65 -13.36
C ASP A 111 1.23 12.69 -14.56
N PRO A 112 0.23 11.88 -14.95
CA PRO A 112 0.36 10.96 -16.08
C PRO A 112 0.68 11.68 -17.40
N ASN A 113 1.52 11.08 -18.24
CA ASN A 113 2.02 11.64 -19.51
C ASN A 113 2.95 12.86 -19.38
N ARG A 114 3.09 13.44 -18.19
CA ARG A 114 4.07 14.49 -17.88
C ARG A 114 5.24 13.96 -17.06
N ASP A 115 4.94 13.33 -15.93
CA ASP A 115 5.95 12.80 -15.00
C ASP A 115 6.32 11.35 -15.31
N TYR A 116 5.41 10.58 -15.93
CA TYR A 116 5.61 9.18 -16.30
C TYR A 116 4.71 8.70 -17.44
N LYS A 117 5.03 7.54 -18.04
CA LYS A 117 4.17 6.77 -18.97
C LYS A 117 4.06 5.30 -18.55
N GLY A 118 2.97 4.65 -18.95
CA GLY A 118 2.61 3.30 -18.48
C GLY A 118 2.10 3.33 -17.04
N GLY A 119 2.21 2.23 -16.29
CA GLY A 119 1.91 2.26 -14.85
C GLY A 119 0.45 2.28 -14.47
N ASP A 120 -0.46 1.89 -15.37
CA ASP A 120 -1.88 1.90 -15.07
C ASP A 120 -2.19 0.99 -13.87
N LEU A 121 -2.99 1.51 -12.94
CA LEU A 121 -3.67 0.68 -11.95
C LEU A 121 -4.77 -0.08 -12.69
N VAL A 122 -4.77 -1.39 -12.57
CA VAL A 122 -5.75 -2.27 -13.22
C VAL A 122 -6.36 -3.24 -12.22
N THR A 123 -7.64 -3.52 -12.37
CA THR A 123 -8.32 -4.60 -11.63
C THR A 123 -8.82 -5.64 -12.62
N PRO A 124 -8.40 -6.91 -12.51
CA PRO A 124 -9.03 -7.98 -13.28
C PRO A 124 -10.50 -8.14 -12.84
N GLU A 125 -11.37 -8.43 -13.81
CA GLU A 125 -12.79 -8.68 -13.60
C GLU A 125 -13.10 -10.18 -13.87
N ILE A 126 -14.24 -10.64 -13.39
CA ILE A 126 -14.60 -12.08 -13.40
C ILE A 126 -14.72 -12.67 -14.81
N ASP A 127 -15.05 -11.85 -15.80
CA ASP A 127 -15.15 -12.22 -17.22
C ASP A 127 -13.77 -12.30 -17.92
N GLY A 128 -12.68 -12.13 -17.17
CA GLY A 128 -11.32 -12.13 -17.69
C GLY A 128 -10.88 -10.78 -18.27
N THR A 129 -11.75 -9.78 -18.31
CA THR A 129 -11.37 -8.42 -18.73
C THR A 129 -10.57 -7.71 -17.65
N ARG A 130 -9.98 -6.56 -18.00
CA ARG A 130 -9.27 -5.69 -17.07
C ARG A 130 -9.91 -4.32 -17.08
N LYS A 131 -10.27 -3.81 -15.91
CA LYS A 131 -10.67 -2.42 -15.73
C LYS A 131 -9.44 -1.57 -15.47
N TYR A 132 -9.26 -0.52 -16.27
CA TYR A 132 -8.18 0.44 -16.15
C TYR A 132 -8.65 1.66 -15.37
N HIS A 133 -7.86 2.09 -14.38
CA HIS A 133 -8.16 3.24 -13.54
C HIS A 133 -7.27 4.41 -13.95
N GLN A 134 -7.84 5.36 -14.68
CA GLN A 134 -7.15 6.56 -15.14
C GLN A 134 -7.16 7.61 -14.04
N LEU A 135 -6.08 7.68 -13.26
CA LEU A 135 -5.91 8.63 -12.15
C LEU A 135 -5.01 9.78 -12.58
N GLN A 136 -5.48 11.02 -12.38
CA GLN A 136 -4.65 12.22 -12.48
C GLN A 136 -3.97 12.50 -11.14
N LYS A 137 -2.97 13.39 -11.15
CA LYS A 137 -2.34 13.85 -9.92
C LYS A 137 -3.38 14.47 -8.97
N GLY A 138 -3.43 13.95 -7.74
CA GLY A 138 -4.39 14.35 -6.72
C GLY A 138 -5.62 13.47 -6.64
N ASP A 139 -5.88 12.62 -7.64
CA ASP A 139 -6.95 11.63 -7.59
C ASP A 139 -6.60 10.49 -6.64
N ALA A 140 -7.64 9.83 -6.14
CA ALA A 140 -7.52 8.64 -5.31
C ALA A 140 -8.48 7.54 -5.78
N ALA A 141 -7.97 6.33 -5.96
CA ALA A 141 -8.79 5.13 -6.10
C ALA A 141 -9.03 4.51 -4.72
N PHE A 142 -10.27 4.09 -4.48
CA PHE A 142 -10.65 3.32 -3.30
C PHE A 142 -11.17 1.96 -3.74
N PHE A 143 -10.74 0.92 -3.06
CA PHE A 143 -11.21 -0.43 -3.33
C PHE A 143 -11.15 -1.29 -2.07
N LEU A 144 -12.06 -2.27 -2.00
CA LEU A 144 -11.99 -3.31 -0.98
C LEU A 144 -10.63 -4.01 -1.10
N SER A 145 -9.91 -4.12 0.00
CA SER A 145 -8.53 -4.62 0.00
C SER A 145 -8.38 -6.05 -0.52
N HIS A 146 -9.46 -6.84 -0.56
CA HIS A 146 -9.49 -8.19 -1.16
C HIS A 146 -9.75 -8.20 -2.67
N LYS A 147 -10.04 -7.06 -3.30
CA LYS A 147 -10.16 -6.96 -4.76
C LYS A 147 -8.76 -7.09 -5.37
N TYR A 148 -8.62 -8.04 -6.29
CA TYR A 148 -7.38 -8.19 -7.04
C TYR A 148 -7.05 -6.92 -7.82
N HIS A 149 -5.79 -6.54 -7.79
CA HIS A 149 -5.31 -5.37 -8.50
C HIS A 149 -3.83 -5.49 -8.86
N ASN A 150 -3.43 -4.77 -9.91
CA ASN A 150 -2.07 -4.75 -10.43
C ASN A 150 -1.70 -3.34 -10.85
N VAL A 151 -0.39 -3.11 -10.96
CA VAL A 151 0.16 -1.92 -11.60
C VAL A 151 0.96 -2.40 -12.79
N LEU A 152 0.57 -1.98 -13.99
CA LEU A 152 1.28 -2.32 -15.23
C LEU A 152 2.69 -1.71 -15.25
N PRO A 153 3.60 -2.18 -16.12
CA PRO A 153 4.94 -1.62 -16.23
C PRO A 153 4.95 -0.11 -16.50
N ILE A 154 5.79 0.60 -15.76
CA ILE A 154 6.24 1.94 -16.15
C ILE A 154 7.18 1.80 -17.34
N THR A 155 6.97 2.64 -18.37
CA THR A 155 7.80 2.66 -19.57
C THR A 155 8.74 3.85 -19.60
N GLU A 156 8.32 5.00 -19.05
CA GLU A 156 9.10 6.24 -19.00
C GLU A 156 8.85 7.00 -17.69
N GLY A 157 9.82 7.81 -17.26
CA GLY A 157 9.67 8.73 -16.13
C GLY A 157 9.55 8.05 -14.76
N LYS A 158 8.87 8.70 -13.81
CA LYS A 158 8.74 8.25 -12.43
C LYS A 158 7.30 8.40 -11.92
N ARG A 159 6.62 7.29 -11.65
CA ARG A 159 5.30 7.26 -11.01
C ARG A 159 5.48 7.30 -9.50
N MET A 160 4.77 8.23 -8.84
CA MET A 160 4.78 8.38 -7.39
C MET A 160 3.37 8.29 -6.86
N VAL A 161 3.18 7.49 -5.82
CA VAL A 161 1.85 7.15 -5.30
C VAL A 161 1.91 6.94 -3.79
N LEU A 162 0.87 7.37 -3.09
CA LEU A 162 0.67 7.09 -1.67
C LEU A 162 -0.42 6.04 -1.50
N VAL A 163 -0.05 4.87 -0.98
CA VAL A 163 -0.97 3.79 -0.64
C VAL A 163 -1.26 3.85 0.86
N VAL A 164 -2.54 3.82 1.21
CA VAL A 164 -2.99 3.78 2.60
C VAL A 164 -3.96 2.61 2.75
N GLU A 165 -3.75 1.78 3.76
CA GLU A 165 -4.63 0.66 4.05
C GLU A 165 -5.30 0.85 5.41
N LEU A 166 -6.63 0.84 5.42
CA LEU A 166 -7.41 0.77 6.65
C LEU A 166 -7.57 -0.69 7.05
N TRP A 167 -7.40 -1.01 8.34
CA TRP A 167 -7.64 -2.37 8.84
C TRP A 167 -8.19 -2.37 10.27
N SER A 168 -8.70 -3.52 10.70
CA SER A 168 -9.02 -3.79 12.10
C SER A 168 -7.88 -4.56 12.76
N GLY A 169 -7.15 -3.88 13.62
CA GLY A 169 -5.94 -4.39 14.29
C GLY A 169 -5.12 -3.22 14.84
N PRO A 170 -4.14 -3.46 15.72
CA PRO A 170 -3.47 -2.37 16.40
C PRO A 170 -2.65 -1.51 15.44
N GLU A 171 -2.37 -0.29 15.86
CA GLU A 171 -1.51 0.62 15.09
C GLU A 171 -0.14 0.01 14.80
N ARG A 172 0.32 0.13 13.56
CA ARG A 172 1.61 -0.40 13.13
C ARG A 172 2.66 0.69 13.12
N VAL A 173 3.83 0.33 13.63
CA VAL A 173 5.02 1.18 13.67
C VAL A 173 6.25 0.50 13.07
N CYS A 174 6.10 -0.71 12.54
CA CYS A 174 7.20 -1.46 11.93
C CYS A 174 7.37 -1.10 10.44
N PRO A 175 8.61 -1.19 9.89
CA PRO A 175 8.95 -0.76 8.53
C PRO A 175 8.52 -1.73 7.41
N HIS A 176 7.33 -2.32 7.53
CA HIS A 176 6.76 -3.24 6.54
C HIS A 176 5.25 -3.38 6.75
N ARG A 177 4.57 -3.94 5.74
CA ARG A 177 3.18 -4.43 5.87
C ARG A 177 3.12 -5.60 6.86
N CYS A 178 2.67 -5.33 8.08
CA CYS A 178 2.65 -6.31 9.16
C CYS A 178 1.36 -7.14 9.17
N TRP A 179 1.49 -8.39 9.63
CA TRP A 179 0.38 -9.35 9.75
C TRP A 179 0.13 -9.83 11.17
N SER A 180 1.14 -9.76 12.04
CA SER A 180 0.99 -10.09 13.47
C SER A 180 -0.12 -9.24 14.05
N ARG A 181 -0.99 -9.76 14.93
CA ARG A 181 -1.90 -8.94 15.75
C ARG A 181 -1.28 -8.47 17.07
N GLY A 182 -0.14 -9.04 17.45
CA GLY A 182 0.64 -8.62 18.62
C GLY A 182 1.85 -7.75 18.24
N VAL A 183 2.86 -7.77 19.12
CA VAL A 183 4.16 -7.13 18.89
C VAL A 183 4.78 -7.71 17.61
N CYS A 184 5.34 -6.83 16.78
CA CYS A 184 6.05 -7.26 15.59
C CYS A 184 7.40 -7.85 15.98
N GLN A 185 7.63 -9.12 15.64
CA GLN A 185 8.90 -9.82 15.92
C GLN A 185 9.94 -9.64 14.80
N ARG A 186 9.57 -8.99 13.70
CA ARG A 186 10.43 -8.84 12.53
C ARG A 186 11.50 -7.79 12.79
N LYS A 187 12.76 -8.13 12.58
CA LYS A 187 13.87 -7.19 12.73
C LYS A 187 13.91 -6.24 11.54
N VAL A 188 14.32 -4.99 11.78
CA VAL A 188 14.57 -4.01 10.70
C VAL A 188 15.61 -4.61 9.74
N GLY A 189 15.25 -4.78 8.46
CA GLY A 189 16.13 -5.35 7.43
C GLY A 189 15.77 -6.76 6.93
N GLU A 190 14.80 -7.46 7.53
CA GLU A 190 14.36 -8.77 7.03
C GLU A 190 13.34 -8.63 5.88
N ASN A 191 13.71 -9.06 4.66
CA ASN A 191 12.86 -8.95 3.46
C ASN A 191 11.57 -9.79 3.52
N SER A 192 10.50 -9.27 2.92
CA SER A 192 9.12 -9.82 2.88
C SER A 192 8.89 -11.05 1.99
N ASN A 193 9.92 -11.63 1.36
CA ASN A 193 9.72 -12.64 0.31
C ASN A 193 9.41 -14.06 0.81
N ASN A 194 9.26 -14.30 2.10
CA ASN A 194 8.86 -15.62 2.61
C ASN A 194 7.33 -15.71 2.74
N THR A 195 6.67 -16.03 1.62
CA THR A 195 5.25 -16.40 1.54
C THR A 195 4.89 -17.66 2.33
N ALA A 196 5.88 -18.43 2.81
CA ALA A 196 5.66 -19.62 3.63
C ALA A 196 5.09 -19.31 5.03
N GLY A 197 5.37 -18.13 5.61
CA GLY A 197 4.91 -17.78 6.96
C GLY A 197 3.47 -17.25 7.03
N ALA A 198 2.94 -16.72 5.93
CA ALA A 198 1.61 -16.11 5.90
C ALA A 198 0.46 -17.14 5.90
N VAL A 199 0.72 -18.34 5.37
CA VAL A 199 -0.28 -19.42 5.31
C VAL A 199 -0.48 -20.07 6.70
N ALA A 200 0.58 -20.16 7.51
CA ALA A 200 0.51 -20.74 8.85
C ALA A 200 -0.32 -19.87 9.82
N ALA A 201 -0.15 -18.55 9.80
CA ALA A 201 -0.87 -17.64 10.71
C ALA A 201 -2.37 -17.49 10.37
N ALA A 202 -2.76 -17.70 9.12
CA ALA A 202 -4.17 -17.70 8.70
C ALA A 202 -4.89 -19.00 9.13
N ALA A 203 -4.18 -20.13 9.09
CA ALA A 203 -4.70 -21.43 9.52
C ALA A 203 -4.91 -21.49 11.05
N GLU A 204 -4.03 -20.88 11.84
CA GLU A 204 -4.16 -20.87 13.32
C GLU A 204 -5.31 -19.99 13.84
N ASN A 205 -5.85 -19.08 13.03
CA ASN A 205 -6.95 -18.18 13.43
C ASN A 205 -8.31 -18.58 12.84
N GLY A 206 -8.44 -19.75 12.20
CA GLY A 206 -9.74 -20.32 11.81
C GLY A 206 -10.47 -19.62 10.66
N TRP A 207 -9.81 -18.80 9.83
CA TRP A 207 -10.44 -18.08 8.71
C TRP A 207 -10.49 -18.87 7.39
N LEU A 208 -10.27 -20.19 7.43
CA LEU A 208 -10.37 -21.07 6.27
C LEU A 208 -11.29 -22.26 6.53
N LEU A 209 -12.52 -22.01 6.99
CA LEU A 209 -13.68 -22.89 6.76
C LEU A 209 -14.95 -22.03 6.86
N GLY A 210 -15.56 -21.74 5.71
CA GLY A 210 -16.81 -20.97 5.58
C GLY A 210 -16.94 -20.31 4.22
#